data_AF-A0A7C2W5B5-F1
#
_entry.id   AF-A0A7C2W5B5-F1
#
_cell.length_a   1.000
_cell.length_b   1.000
_cell.length_c   1.000
_cell.angle_alpha   90.00
_cell.angle_beta   90.00
_cell.angle_gamma   90.00
#
_symmetry.space_group_name_H-M   'P 1'
#
loop_
_entity.id
_entity.type
_entity.pdbx_description
1 polymer ?
#
loop_
_entity_poly.entity_id
_entity_poly.type
_entity_poly.pdbx_seq_one_letter_code
_entity_poly.pdbx_strand_id
1 'polypeptide(L)' 'MRYPAVAGLFYEGDSETLKKRIEWCFKHELGPGSIPSINEQGERNIIGLVCPHAGYVYSGPIAAHSYAELA' A
#
# COMPACT_ATOMS: atom_id res chain seq x y z
N MET A 1 6.62 -8.84 -21.85
CA MET A 1 6.79 -7.81 -20.80
C MET A 1 5.47 -7.08 -20.64
N ARG A 2 4.97 -6.85 -19.41
CA ARG A 2 3.73 -6.08 -19.16
C ARG A 2 4.11 -4.74 -18.52
N TYR A 3 3.82 -3.63 -19.19
CA TYR A 3 4.05 -2.29 -18.66
C TYR A 3 2.89 -1.84 -17.77
N PRO A 4 3.12 -0.96 -16.78
CA PRO A 4 2.08 -0.47 -15.88
C PRO A 4 1.14 0.51 -16.60
N ALA A 5 0.01 0.01 -17.08
CA ALA A 5 -0.92 0.76 -17.95
C ALA A 5 -1.61 1.97 -17.28
N VAL A 6 -1.59 2.08 -15.94
CA VAL A 6 -2.27 3.14 -15.17
C VAL A 6 -1.33 3.97 -14.30
N ALA A 7 -0.02 3.78 -14.46
CA ALA A 7 0.99 4.63 -13.82
C ALA A 7 0.87 6.06 -14.37
N GLY A 8 0.91 7.06 -13.48
CA GLY A 8 0.63 8.46 -13.80
C GLY A 8 -0.86 8.82 -13.84
N LEU A 9 -1.76 7.84 -13.67
CA LEU A 9 -3.22 8.05 -13.65
C LEU A 9 -3.83 7.67 -12.29
N PHE A 10 -3.63 6.42 -11.84
CA PHE A 10 -4.17 5.94 -10.56
C PHE A 10 -3.19 6.04 -9.40
N TYR A 11 -1.91 6.04 -9.71
CA TYR A 11 -0.80 6.22 -8.79
C TYR A 11 0.33 6.91 -9.53
N GLU A 12 1.31 7.40 -8.79
CA GLU A 12 2.43 8.18 -9.30
C GLU A 12 3.23 7.38 -10.35
N GLY A 13 3.55 8.02 -11.48
CA GLY A 13 4.28 7.37 -12.57
C GLY A 13 5.80 7.26 -12.34
N ASP A 14 6.31 7.95 -11.32
CA ASP A 14 7.71 7.94 -10.92
C ASP A 14 7.89 7.17 -9.59
N SER A 15 9.02 6.47 -9.48
CA SER A 15 9.27 5.56 -8.36
C SER A 15 9.47 6.28 -7.02
N GLU A 16 10.08 7.47 -7.00
CA GLU A 16 10.35 8.19 -5.76
C GLU A 16 9.06 8.80 -5.20
N THR A 17 8.27 9.39 -6.09
CA THR A 17 6.96 9.96 -5.75
C THR A 17 5.96 8.87 -5.34
N LEU A 18 5.99 7.70 -5.98
CA LEU A 18 5.18 6.54 -5.59
C LEU A 18 5.53 6.04 -4.19
N LYS A 19 6.82 5.95 -3.84
CA LYS A 19 7.24 5.57 -2.48
C LYS A 19 6.70 6.54 -1.43
N LYS A 20 6.80 7.85 -1.68
CA LYS A 20 6.24 8.88 -0.80
C LYS A 20 4.72 8.75 -0.66
N ARG A 21 4.01 8.42 -1.74
CA ARG A 21 2.57 8.14 -1.68
C ARG A 21 2.27 6.93 -0.80
N ILE A 22 3.01 5.84 -0.94
CA ILE A 22 2.81 4.63 -0.13
C ILE A 22 3.07 4.95 1.35
N GLU A 23 4.16 5.64 1.69
CA GLU A 23 4.40 6.09 3.06
C GLU A 23 3.27 6.98 3.59
N TRP A 24 2.76 7.89 2.76
CA TRP A 24 1.60 8.72 3.10
C TRP A 24 0.37 7.85 3.38
N CYS A 25 0.10 6.81 2.58
CA CYS A 25 -1.01 5.88 2.84
C CYS A 25 -0.89 5.21 4.20
N PHE A 26 0.31 4.76 4.58
CA PHE A 26 0.56 4.17 5.90
C PHE A 26 0.38 5.17 7.05
N LYS A 27 0.86 6.40 6.88
CA LYS A 27 0.82 7.46 7.91
C LYS A 27 -0.49 8.25 7.93
N HIS A 28 -1.39 8.05 6.96
CA HIS A 28 -2.64 8.79 6.84
C HIS A 28 -3.57 8.51 8.03
N GLU A 29 -4.43 9.48 8.38
CA GLU A 29 -5.41 9.33 9.47
C GLU A 29 -6.40 8.18 9.25
N LEU A 30 -6.68 7.84 7.98
CA LEU A 30 -7.51 6.71 7.58
C LEU A 30 -6.71 5.41 7.36
N GLY A 31 -5.38 5.49 7.41
CA GLY A 31 -4.48 4.36 7.29
C GLY A 31 -4.10 3.78 8.66
N PRO A 32 -3.11 2.87 8.71
CA PRO A 32 -2.58 2.30 9.95
C PRO A 32 -1.97 3.31 10.93
N GLY A 33 -1.69 4.54 10.47
CA GLY A 33 -1.05 5.60 11.25
C GLY A 33 0.47 5.46 11.38
N SER A 34 1.07 4.33 10.99
CA SER A 34 2.51 4.14 11.00
C SER A 34 2.97 3.15 9.92
N ILE A 35 4.27 3.17 9.61
CA ILE A 35 4.89 2.19 8.72
C ILE A 35 5.15 0.92 9.54
N PRO A 36 4.66 -0.25 9.12
CA PRO A 36 4.84 -1.49 9.87
C PRO A 36 6.31 -1.92 9.89
N SER A 37 6.71 -2.67 10.92
CA SER A 37 8.00 -3.35 10.98
C SER A 37 7.84 -4.76 10.44
N ILE A 38 8.72 -5.18 9.53
CA ILE A 38 8.63 -6.51 8.92
C ILE A 38 9.09 -7.57 9.94
N ASN A 39 8.22 -8.54 10.23
CA ASN A 39 8.56 -9.71 11.03
C ASN A 39 8.83 -10.90 10.12
N GLU A 40 10.09 -11.09 9.72
CA GLU A 40 10.50 -12.19 8.82
C GLU A 40 10.17 -13.59 9.39
N GLN A 41 10.16 -13.73 10.72
CA GLN A 41 9.96 -14.98 11.45
C GLN A 41 8.51 -15.17 11.93
N GLY A 42 7.59 -14.27 11.55
CA GLY A 42 6.18 -14.34 11.94
C GLY A 42 5.48 -15.56 11.34
N GLU A 43 4.39 -16.01 11.98
CA GLU A 43 3.73 -17.30 11.70
C GLU A 43 3.04 -17.41 10.31
N ARG A 44 3.11 -16.40 9.43
CA ARG A 44 2.57 -16.39 8.05
C ARG A 44 1.18 -17.03 7.89
N ASN A 45 0.30 -16.81 8.86
CA ASN A 45 -1.05 -17.38 8.89
C ASN A 45 -2.04 -16.67 7.95
N ILE A 46 -1.71 -15.48 7.44
CA ILE A 46 -2.56 -14.72 6.51
C ILE A 46 -2.45 -15.34 5.10
N ILE A 47 -3.50 -16.04 4.68
CA ILE A 47 -3.57 -16.72 3.37
C ILE A 47 -4.17 -15.85 2.25
N GLY A 48 -4.71 -14.68 2.57
CA GLY A 48 -5.32 -13.78 1.59
C GLY A 48 -5.71 -12.42 2.18
N LEU A 49 -5.80 -11.42 1.29
CA LEU A 49 -6.19 -10.04 1.61
C LEU A 49 -7.27 -9.57 0.62
N VAL A 50 -8.16 -8.69 1.07
CA VAL A 50 -9.12 -8.00 0.21
C VAL A 50 -8.84 -6.50 0.30
N CYS A 51 -8.38 -5.92 -0.80
CA CYS A 51 -7.98 -4.52 -0.87
C CYS A 51 -8.80 -3.76 -1.93
N PRO A 52 -9.12 -2.48 -1.70
CA PRO A 52 -9.71 -1.64 -2.73
C PRO A 52 -8.70 -1.35 -3.85
N HIS A 53 -9.19 -1.09 -5.06
CA HIS A 53 -8.36 -0.90 -6.26
C HIS A 53 -8.52 0.48 -6.92
N ALA A 54 -9.11 1.45 -6.23
CA ALA A 54 -9.19 2.82 -6.74
C ALA A 54 -7.80 3.50 -6.68
N GLY A 55 -7.72 4.72 -7.23
CA GLY A 55 -6.49 5.50 -7.15
C GLY A 55 -6.03 5.70 -5.71
N TYR A 56 -4.70 5.77 -5.50
CA TYR A 56 -4.11 5.77 -4.15
C TYR A 56 -4.54 6.96 -3.30
N VAL A 57 -4.86 8.10 -3.91
CA VAL A 57 -5.42 9.26 -3.21
C VAL A 57 -6.77 8.97 -2.54
N TYR A 58 -7.55 8.02 -3.07
CA TYR A 58 -8.88 7.67 -2.56
C TYR A 58 -8.84 6.44 -1.66
N SER A 59 -8.16 5.38 -2.08
CA SER A 59 -8.23 4.09 -1.41
C SER A 59 -6.90 3.55 -0.89
N GLY A 60 -5.81 4.27 -1.13
CA GLY A 60 -4.48 3.88 -0.68
C GLY A 60 -4.37 3.69 0.84
N PRO A 61 -4.84 4.64 1.67
CA PRO A 61 -4.86 4.48 3.12
C PRO A 61 -5.62 3.24 3.59
N ILE A 62 -6.75 2.93 2.96
CA ILE A 62 -7.55 1.75 3.31
C ILE A 62 -6.83 0.45 2.94
N ALA A 63 -6.22 0.39 1.76
CA ALA A 63 -5.40 -0.76 1.36
C ALA A 63 -4.19 -0.97 2.28
N ALA A 64 -3.63 0.10 2.86
CA ALA A 64 -2.46 0.03 3.73
C ALA A 64 -2.69 -0.78 5.01
N HIS A 65 -3.93 -0.86 5.54
CA HIS A 65 -4.27 -1.74 6.67
C HIS A 65 -3.96 -3.20 6.37
N SER A 66 -4.37 -3.69 5.20
CA SER A 66 -4.12 -5.08 4.80
C SER A 66 -2.64 -5.40 4.68
N TYR A 67 -1.85 -4.48 4.14
CA TYR A 67 -0.40 -4.66 4.02
C TYR A 67 0.35 -4.46 5.33
N ALA A 68 -0.19 -3.67 6.27
CA ALA A 68 0.38 -3.54 7.62
C ALA A 68 0.25 -4.84 8.42
N GLU A 69 -0.90 -5.50 8.35
CA GLU A 69 -1.10 -6.81 8.97
C GLU A 69 -0.23 -7.92 8.35
N LEU A 70 0.19 -7.75 7.10
CA LEU A 70 1.02 -8.74 6.40
C LEU A 70 2.51 -8.65 6.76
N ALA A 71 2.98 -7.48 7.18
CA ALA A 71 4.39 -7.19 7.46
C ALA A 71 4.91 -7.97 8.67
#